data_AF-A0A0F0CMW0-F1
#
_entry.id   AF-A0A0F0CMW0-F1
#
_cell.length_a   1.000
_cell.length_b   1.000
_cell.length_c   1.000
_cell.angle_alpha   90.00
_cell.angle_beta   90.00
_cell.angle_gamma   90.00
#
_symmetry.space_group_name_H-M   'P 1'
#
loop_
_entity.id
_entity.type
_entity.pdbx_description
1 polymer ?
#
loop_
_entity_poly.entity_id
_entity_poly.type
_entity_poly.pdbx_seq_one_letter_code
_entity_poly.pdbx_strand_id
1 'polypeptide(L)'
;MVRENMTAKKARYISVRNGGEETYVENIPVSGRMRDHLPAAKLRLREIQRVMPLGKWSIRIEQVWPEKDARHYQWIDVVTGKLGESVL
;
A
#
# COMPACT_ATOMS: atom_id res chain seq x y z
N MET A 1 28.90 8.29 18.70
CA MET A 1 28.57 8.41 17.26
C MET A 1 27.91 7.10 16.84
N VAL A 2 26.58 7.00 16.97
CA VAL A 2 25.86 5.79 16.56
C VAL A 2 25.68 5.90 15.05
N ARG A 3 26.43 5.08 14.30
CA ARG A 3 26.08 4.83 12.90
C ARG A 3 24.82 3.97 12.93
N GLU A 4 23.66 4.60 12.87
CA GLU A 4 22.45 3.89 12.46
C GLU A 4 22.75 3.36 11.06
N ASN A 5 22.98 2.04 10.96
CA ASN A 5 22.85 1.34 9.69
C ASN A 5 21.40 1.53 9.27
N MET A 6 21.13 2.60 8.51
CA MET A 6 19.89 2.81 7.77
C MET A 6 19.84 1.80 6.61
N THR A 7 19.89 0.51 6.91
CA THR A 7 19.34 -0.50 6.00
C THR A 7 17.88 -0.13 5.88
N ALA A 8 17.46 0.43 4.73
CA ALA A 8 16.08 0.84 4.53
C ALA A 8 15.18 -0.36 4.87
N LYS A 9 14.48 -0.29 6.00
CA LYS A 9 13.67 -1.42 6.45
C LYS A 9 12.48 -1.54 5.52
N LYS A 10 12.05 -2.78 5.29
CA LYS A 10 10.78 -3.08 4.61
C LYS A 10 9.69 -2.16 5.17
N ALA A 11 8.95 -1.50 4.29
CA ALA A 11 7.82 -0.66 4.63
C ALA A 11 6.55 -1.21 3.99
N ARG A 12 5.41 -0.96 4.62
CA ARG A 12 4.10 -1.35 4.12
C ARG A 12 3.10 -0.24 4.43
N TYR A 13 2.26 0.08 3.47
CA TYR A 13 1.29 1.16 3.60
C TYR A 13 0.03 0.88 2.79
N ILE A 14 -1.08 1.53 3.17
CA ILE A 14 -2.30 1.61 2.37
C ILE A 14 -2.26 2.94 1.62
N SER A 15 -2.30 2.91 0.29
CA SER A 15 -2.42 4.11 -0.54
C SER A 15 -3.86 4.24 -1.04
N VAL A 16 -4.44 5.43 -0.87
CA VAL A 16 -5.76 5.81 -1.37
C VAL A 16 -5.56 6.78 -2.51
N ARG A 17 -6.17 6.50 -3.66
CA ARG A 17 -5.98 7.26 -4.89
C ARG A 17 -7.31 7.67 -5.50
N ASN A 18 -7.38 8.86 -6.08
CA ASN A 18 -8.50 9.35 -6.86
C ASN A 18 -8.04 9.68 -8.28
N GLY A 19 -8.60 9.02 -9.29
CA GLY A 19 -8.22 9.29 -10.68
C GLY A 19 -6.77 8.91 -11.01
N GLY A 20 -6.12 8.10 -10.17
CA GLY A 20 -4.71 7.71 -10.31
C GLY A 20 -3.75 8.50 -9.42
N GLU A 21 -4.18 9.66 -8.91
CA GLU A 21 -3.38 10.50 -8.01
C GLU A 21 -3.52 10.03 -6.56
N GLU A 22 -2.40 9.98 -5.83
CA GLU A 22 -2.38 9.62 -4.41
C GLU A 22 -2.92 10.76 -3.55
N THR A 23 -3.98 10.48 -2.79
CA THR A 23 -4.63 11.45 -1.91
C THR A 23 -4.25 11.24 -0.45
N TYR A 24 -4.02 9.99 -0.04
CA TYR A 24 -3.73 9.64 1.34
C TYR A 24 -2.91 8.35 1.44
N VAL A 25 -1.99 8.31 2.40
CA VAL A 25 -1.17 7.14 2.71
C VAL A 25 -1.19 6.86 4.20
N GLU A 26 -1.36 5.60 4.57
CA GLU A 26 -1.29 5.12 5.95
C GLU A 26 -0.25 4.03 6.10
N ASN A 27 0.73 4.24 6.98
CA ASN A 27 1.68 3.20 7.36
C ASN A 27 0.97 2.09 8.14
N ILE A 28 1.22 0.84 7.75
CA ILE A 28 0.66 -0.34 8.43
C ILE A 28 1.78 -1.31 8.82
N PRO A 29 1.56 -2.19 9.82
CA PRO A 29 2.57 -3.13 10.25
C PRO A 29 3.07 -4.04 9.11
N VAL A 30 4.37 -4.29 9.09
CA VAL A 30 5.00 -5.24 8.14
C VAL A 30 4.94 -6.69 8.60
N SER A 31 4.60 -6.93 9.88
CA SER A 31 4.32 -8.25 10.42
C SER A 31 3.08 -8.86 9.76
N GLY A 32 2.99 -10.19 9.70
CA GLY A 32 1.85 -10.88 9.09
C GLY A 32 1.76 -10.74 7.57
N ARG A 33 0.64 -11.18 7.00
CA ARG A 33 0.44 -11.21 5.54
C ARG A 33 -0.19 -9.89 5.09
N MET A 34 0.22 -9.37 3.94
CA MET A 34 -0.42 -8.18 3.35
C MET A 34 -1.94 -8.33 3.19
N ARG A 35 -2.39 -9.56 2.86
CA ARG A 35 -3.81 -9.91 2.68
C ARG A 35 -4.64 -9.74 3.95
N ASP A 36 -4.03 -9.76 5.13
CA ASP A 36 -4.76 -9.63 6.40
C ASP A 36 -5.39 -8.23 6.54
N HIS A 37 -4.87 -7.24 5.81
CA HIS A 37 -5.40 -5.87 5.79
C HIS A 37 -6.51 -5.65 4.73
N LEU A 38 -6.77 -6.63 3.86
CA LEU A 38 -7.77 -6.50 2.79
C LEU A 38 -9.19 -6.17 3.29
N PRO A 39 -9.74 -6.82 4.34
CA PRO A 39 -11.09 -6.52 4.80
C PRO A 39 -11.25 -5.06 5.24
N ALA A 40 -10.29 -4.54 6.00
CA ALA A 40 -10.30 -3.15 6.46
C ALA A 40 -10.18 -2.17 5.29
N ALA A 41 -9.29 -2.44 4.34
CA ALA A 41 -9.12 -1.60 3.15
C ALA A 41 -10.37 -1.59 2.26
N LYS A 42 -11.06 -2.73 2.10
CA LYS A 42 -12.32 -2.83 1.35
C LYS A 42 -13.43 -2.03 2.01
N LEU A 43 -13.57 -2.12 3.33
CA LEU A 43 -14.55 -1.32 4.08
C LEU A 43 -14.30 0.18 3.87
N ARG A 44 -13.05 0.62 4.01
CA ARG A 44 -12.68 2.02 3.79
C ARG A 44 -12.98 2.50 2.37
N LEU A 45 -12.67 1.71 1.34
CA LEU A 45 -13.01 2.05 -0.04
C LEU A 45 -14.52 2.24 -0.20
N ARG A 46 -15.33 1.33 0.37
CA ARG A 46 -16.79 1.43 0.34
C ARG A 46 -17.30 2.70 1.03
N GLU A 47 -16.73 3.07 2.17
CA GLU A 47 -17.10 4.28 2.90
C GLU A 47 -16.77 5.54 2.11
N ILE A 48 -15.57 5.61 1.52
CA ILE A 48 -15.15 6.72 0.65
C ILE A 48 -16.10 6.84 -0.55
N GLN A 49 -16.37 5.73 -1.24
CA GLN A 49 -17.28 5.71 -2.40
C GLN A 49 -18.71 6.09 -2.02
N ARG A 50 -19.16 5.79 -0.81
CA ARG A 50 -20.48 6.20 -0.31
C ARG A 50 -20.57 7.71 -0.11
N VAL A 51 -19.52 8.33 0.43
CA VAL A 51 -19.51 9.78 0.73
C VAL A 51 -19.16 10.62 -0.50
N MET A 52 -18.30 10.10 -1.38
CA MET A 52 -17.80 10.79 -2.57
C MET A 52 -17.95 9.92 -3.83
N PRO A 53 -19.18 9.63 -4.27
CA PRO A 53 -19.45 8.63 -5.32
C PRO A 53 -18.96 9.00 -6.71
N LEU A 54 -18.76 10.29 -7.01
CA LEU A 54 -18.28 10.74 -8.32
C LEU A 54 -16.76 10.57 -8.49
N GLY A 55 -16.02 10.30 -7.41
CA GLY A 55 -14.58 10.11 -7.46
C GLY A 55 -14.20 8.74 -8.03
N LYS A 56 -13.08 8.68 -8.75
CA LYS A 56 -12.50 7.44 -9.28
C LYS A 56 -11.58 6.83 -8.22
N TRP A 57 -12.17 6.43 -7.11
CA TRP A 57 -11.45 5.95 -5.93
C TRP A 57 -10.90 4.55 -6.12
N SER A 58 -9.64 4.37 -5.73
CA SER A 58 -8.97 3.08 -5.64
C SER A 58 -8.10 3.03 -4.39
N ILE A 59 -7.89 1.83 -3.86
CA ILE A 59 -6.98 1.59 -2.74
C ILE A 59 -6.01 0.47 -3.11
N ARG A 60 -4.74 0.63 -2.76
CA ARG A 60 -3.74 -0.44 -2.80
C ARG A 60 -3.16 -0.65 -1.41
N ILE A 61 -2.83 -1.90 -1.12
CA ILE A 61 -1.94 -2.25 0.00
C ILE A 61 -0.57 -2.47 -0.62
N GLU A 62 0.38 -1.59 -0.32
CA GLU A 62 1.70 -1.57 -0.93
C GLU A 62 2.76 -1.99 0.09
N GLN A 63 3.82 -2.60 -0.40
CA GLN A 63 4.95 -3.06 0.38
C GLN A 63 6.22 -2.83 -0.44
N VAL A 64 7.21 -2.20 0.18
CA VAL A 64 8.47 -1.86 -0.46
C VAL A 64 9.64 -2.32 0.40
N TRP A 65 10.68 -2.87 -0.20
CA TRP A 65 11.91 -3.23 0.50
C TRP A 65 13.11 -3.10 -0.43
N PRO A 66 14.28 -2.69 0.09
CA PRO A 66 15.52 -2.82 -0.66
C PRO A 66 15.93 -4.29 -0.72
N GLU A 67 16.48 -4.70 -1.85
CA GLU A 67 17.14 -5.99 -2.01
C GLU A 67 18.37 -5.78 -2.89
N LYS A 68 19.57 -5.93 -2.30
CA LYS A 68 20.85 -5.58 -2.93
C LYS A 68 20.84 -4.13 -3.43
N ASP A 69 20.93 -3.94 -4.75
CA ASP A 69 21.00 -2.64 -5.43
C ASP A 69 19.66 -2.20 -6.04
N ALA A 70 18.58 -2.94 -5.76
CA ALA A 70 17.25 -2.68 -6.32
C ALA A 70 16.22 -2.43 -5.23
N ARG A 71 15.13 -1.77 -5.61
CA ARG A 71 13.96 -1.56 -4.76
C ARG A 71 12.80 -2.40 -5.28
N HIS A 72 12.37 -3.35 -4.46
CA HIS A 72 11.25 -4.21 -4.77
C HIS A 72 9.97 -3.57 -4.28
N TYR A 73 8.93 -3.67 -5.09
CA TYR A 73 7.59 -3.22 -4.82
C TYR A 73 6.64 -4.39 -5.00
N GLN A 74 5.72 -4.51 -4.06
CA GLN A 74 4.61 -5.44 -4.13
C GLN A 74 3.35 -4.70 -3.73
N TRP A 75 2.25 -4.92 -4.42
CA TRP A 75 0.98 -4.32 -4.06
C TRP A 75 -0.17 -5.28 -4.26
N ILE A 76 -1.22 -5.10 -3.47
CA ILE A 76 -2.51 -5.75 -3.67
C ILE A 76 -3.51 -4.67 -4.07
N ASP A 77 -4.13 -4.85 -5.23
CA ASP A 77 -5.30 -4.05 -5.60
C ASP A 77 -6.49 -4.49 -4.73
N VAL A 78 -7.06 -3.57 -3.97
CA VAL A 78 -8.08 -3.90 -2.95
C VAL A 78 -9.40 -4.37 -3.57
N VAL A 79 -9.73 -3.87 -4.77
CA VAL A 79 -10.97 -4.21 -5.48
C VAL A 79 -10.90 -5.65 -5.99
N THR A 80 -9.84 -5.96 -6.74
CA THR A 80 -9.68 -7.24 -7.43
C THR A 80 -9.01 -8.30 -6.55
N GLY A 81 -8.31 -7.89 -5.49
CA GLY A 81 -7.46 -8.77 -4.68
C GLY A 81 -6.21 -9.26 -5.40
N LYS A 82 -5.93 -8.78 -6.62
CA LYS A 82 -4.78 -9.20 -7.42
C LYS A 82 -3.49 -8.64 -6.84
N LEU A 83 -2.48 -9.51 -6.80
CA LEU A 83 -1.11 -9.17 -6.43
C LEU A 83 -0.38 -8.66 -7.66
N GLY A 84 0.31 -7.53 -7.54
CA GLY A 84 1.27 -7.04 -8.51
C GLY A 84 2.63 -6.84 -7.86
N GLU A 85 3.68 -6.85 -8.68
CA GLU A 85 5.06 -6.68 -8.24
C GLU A 85 5.87 -5.94 -9.31
N SER A 86 6.92 -5.24 -8.87
CA SER A 86 7.86 -4.52 -9.73
C SER A 86 9.19 -4.36 -9.01
N VAL A 87 10.26 -4.21 -9.78
CA VAL A 87 11.61 -3.95 -9.31
C VAL A 87 12.13 -2.73 -10.05
N LEU A 88 12.66 -1.75 -9.30
CA LEU A 88 13.29 -0.53 -9.82
C LEU A 88 14.74 -0.44 -9.38
#